data_AF-A0A7V3MZU8-F1
#
_entry.id   AF-A0A7V3MZU8-F1
#
_cell.length_a   1.000
_cell.length_b   1.000
_cell.length_c   1.000
_cell.angle_alpha   90.00
_cell.angle_beta   90.00
_cell.angle_gamma   90.00
#
_symmetry.space_group_name_H-M   'P 1'
#
loop_
_entity.id
_entity.type
_entity.pdbx_description
1 polymer ?
#
loop_
_entity_poly.entity_id
_entity_poly.type
_entity_poly.pdbx_seq_one_letter_code
_entity_poly.pdbx_strand_id
1 'polypeptide(L)'
;MPIDDCVWIVFPDGLVARGIPVGNPIHPPTLPDELLPRTTDLEDPEAPWNRKTVTHEEAESKIATFPLTLYRDRGDWMTYEELFDSVSAEAATIPAEEAGWRDGEFDADDYIIEACQVGLYEAVDVSPTIVTEYTDGKHRWTKDELRQNVFPELAVGDDGFEAWLSSSLKAGDLRTIELLQYIVDGYGDEDEDGEPSGVVMERRIVDSAPHVERERTE
;
A
#
# COMPACT_ATOMS: atom_id res chain seq x y z
N MET A 1 -35.30 22.62 -41.45
CA MET A 1 -36.03 21.60 -42.24
C MET A 1 -35.15 21.21 -43.42
N PRO A 2 -35.07 19.93 -43.82
CA PRO A 2 -34.45 18.81 -43.08
C PRO A 2 -33.38 18.10 -43.95
N ILE A 3 -32.44 17.37 -43.34
CA ILE A 3 -31.80 16.22 -44.00
C ILE A 3 -32.01 15.02 -43.08
N ASP A 4 -32.99 14.23 -43.48
CA ASP A 4 -33.27 12.86 -43.05
C ASP A 4 -32.22 11.93 -43.67
N ASP A 5 -31.18 11.56 -42.92
CA ASP A 5 -30.38 10.38 -43.25
C ASP A 5 -30.17 9.54 -41.98
N CYS A 6 -31.22 8.80 -41.62
CA CYS A 6 -31.18 7.78 -40.57
C CYS A 6 -31.32 6.43 -41.24
N VAL A 7 -30.33 5.55 -41.07
CA VAL A 7 -30.42 4.18 -41.56
C VAL A 7 -31.06 3.32 -40.48
N TRP A 8 -32.08 2.55 -40.83
CA TRP A 8 -32.72 1.59 -39.93
C TRP A 8 -32.09 0.22 -40.13
N ILE A 9 -31.56 -0.35 -39.05
CA ILE A 9 -30.98 -1.70 -39.03
C ILE A 9 -32.03 -2.63 -38.44
N VAL A 10 -32.42 -3.64 -39.21
CA VAL A 10 -33.40 -4.67 -38.80
C VAL A 10 -32.65 -5.96 -38.51
N PHE A 11 -32.79 -6.46 -37.28
CA PHE A 11 -32.17 -7.71 -36.84
C PHE A 11 -33.08 -8.91 -37.16
N PRO A 12 -32.52 -10.13 -37.29
CA PRO A 12 -33.29 -11.33 -37.65
C PRO A 12 -34.40 -11.75 -36.67
N ASP A 13 -34.37 -11.20 -35.45
CA ASP A 13 -35.37 -11.36 -34.40
C ASP A 13 -36.50 -10.31 -34.45
N GLY A 14 -36.47 -9.40 -35.43
CA GLY A 14 -37.50 -8.40 -35.67
C GLY A 14 -37.29 -7.07 -34.94
N LEU A 15 -36.18 -6.90 -34.22
CA LEU A 15 -35.83 -5.61 -33.61
C LEU A 15 -35.31 -4.62 -34.65
N VAL A 16 -35.75 -3.37 -34.55
CA VAL A 16 -35.36 -2.29 -35.45
C VAL A 16 -34.66 -1.19 -34.66
N ALA A 17 -33.41 -0.90 -34.98
CA ALA A 17 -32.61 0.15 -34.35
C ALA A 17 -32.16 1.21 -35.36
N ARG A 18 -32.05 2.46 -34.90
CA ARG A 18 -31.60 3.59 -35.72
C ARG A 18 -30.07 3.68 -35.68
N GLY A 19 -29.40 3.48 -36.81
CA GLY A 19 -27.95 3.60 -36.96
C GLY A 19 -27.53 4.94 -37.61
N ILE A 20 -26.49 5.57 -37.08
CA ILE A 20 -25.80 6.71 -37.69
C ILE A 20 -24.58 6.16 -38.44
N PRO A 21 -24.35 6.49 -39.73
CA PRO A 21 -23.22 5.95 -40.47
C PRO A 21 -21.90 6.52 -39.94
N VAL A 22 -21.05 5.68 -39.35
CA VAL A 22 -19.71 6.07 -38.91
C VAL A 22 -18.73 5.81 -40.05
N GLY A 23 -18.38 6.86 -40.78
CA GLY A 23 -17.10 6.91 -41.50
C GLY A 23 -15.98 7.25 -40.52
N ASN A 24 -14.79 6.70 -40.73
CA ASN A 24 -13.59 6.98 -39.90
C ASN A 24 -12.43 7.39 -40.84
N PRO A 25 -11.39 8.15 -40.42
CA PRO A 25 -11.28 9.15 -39.36
C PRO A 25 -10.60 10.47 -39.84
N ILE A 26 -11.03 11.65 -39.36
CA ILE A 26 -10.17 12.86 -39.38
C ILE A 26 -10.44 13.68 -38.12
N HIS A 27 -10.11 13.17 -36.93
CA HIS A 27 -9.82 14.02 -35.77
C HIS A 27 -8.85 13.28 -34.85
N PRO A 28 -7.83 13.95 -34.29
CA PRO A 28 -6.96 13.37 -33.26
C PRO A 28 -7.82 12.96 -32.06
N PRO A 29 -7.41 11.94 -31.29
CA PRO A 29 -8.18 11.48 -30.14
C PRO A 29 -8.42 12.65 -29.19
N THR A 30 -9.69 12.96 -28.97
CA THR A 30 -10.09 13.81 -27.85
C THR A 30 -9.76 13.03 -26.60
N LEU A 31 -8.83 13.53 -25.79
CA LEU A 31 -8.56 13.01 -24.46
C LEU A 31 -9.89 12.90 -23.69
N PRO A 32 -10.12 11.83 -22.91
CA PRO A 32 -11.31 11.76 -22.08
C PRO A 32 -11.33 12.96 -21.12
N ASP A 33 -12.48 13.62 -21.07
CA ASP A 33 -12.82 14.80 -20.25
C ASP A 33 -12.77 14.55 -18.73
N GLU A 34 -12.11 13.47 -18.28
CA GLU A 34 -11.93 13.10 -16.88
C GLU A 34 -10.64 13.66 -16.25
N LEU A 35 -9.83 14.38 -17.03
CA LEU A 35 -8.69 15.11 -16.48
C LEU A 35 -9.13 16.46 -15.88
N LEU A 36 -9.39 16.37 -14.57
CA LEU A 36 -9.42 17.42 -13.54
C LEU A 36 -10.82 17.96 -13.17
N PRO A 37 -11.19 17.76 -11.90
CA PRO A 37 -10.89 18.83 -10.95
C PRO A 37 -9.68 18.50 -10.08
N ARG A 38 -8.75 19.46 -10.05
CA ARG A 38 -7.76 19.63 -8.97
C ARG A 38 -8.49 19.65 -7.63
N THR A 39 -8.38 18.57 -6.86
CA THR A 39 -8.85 18.54 -5.48
C THR A 39 -7.69 18.18 -4.58
N THR A 40 -7.41 19.09 -3.65
CA THR A 40 -6.43 19.02 -2.56
C THR A 40 -6.67 17.90 -1.54
N ASP A 41 -7.60 16.97 -1.81
CA ASP A 41 -8.01 15.85 -0.97
C ASP A 41 -7.93 14.54 -1.79
N LEU A 42 -6.74 14.22 -2.32
CA LEU A 42 -6.53 13.04 -3.17
C LEU A 42 -6.42 11.73 -2.38
N GLU A 43 -6.20 11.75 -1.07
CA GLU A 43 -6.15 10.48 -0.32
C GLU A 43 -7.54 9.99 0.03
N ASP A 44 -7.84 8.76 -0.40
CA ASP A 44 -8.86 7.98 0.29
C ASP A 44 -8.36 7.69 1.73
N PRO A 45 -9.00 8.25 2.79
CA PRO A 45 -8.61 7.96 4.17
C PRO A 45 -8.76 6.47 4.50
N GLU A 46 -9.59 5.74 3.77
CA GLU A 46 -9.79 4.29 3.92
C GLU A 46 -8.81 3.45 3.09
N ALA A 47 -7.86 4.07 2.38
CA ALA A 47 -6.88 3.35 1.60
C ALA A 47 -6.14 2.32 2.47
N PRO A 48 -5.85 1.10 1.96
CA PRO A 48 -5.30 0.01 2.77
C PRO A 48 -3.99 0.37 3.51
N TRP A 49 -3.17 1.24 2.94
CA TRP A 49 -1.91 1.69 3.53
C TRP A 49 -2.07 2.68 4.68
N ASN A 50 -3.28 3.16 4.99
CA ASN A 50 -3.56 4.07 6.10
C ASN A 50 -3.98 3.36 7.40
N ARG A 51 -4.04 2.03 7.41
CA ARG A 51 -4.59 1.24 8.52
C ARG A 51 -3.70 1.18 9.76
N LYS A 52 -2.38 1.18 9.58
CA LYS A 52 -1.39 1.24 10.66
C LYS A 52 -0.33 2.27 10.29
N THR A 53 -0.20 3.30 11.11
CA THR A 53 0.75 4.40 10.90
C THR A 53 1.81 4.42 11.97
N VAL A 54 3.00 4.89 11.63
CA VAL A 54 4.13 5.11 12.56
C VAL A 54 4.77 6.46 12.27
N THR A 55 5.56 6.95 13.22
CA THR A 55 6.45 8.08 12.97
C THR A 55 7.74 7.63 12.29
N HIS A 56 8.47 8.57 11.69
CA HIS A 56 9.78 8.30 11.10
C HIS A 56 10.79 7.88 12.18
N GLU A 57 10.70 8.46 13.37
CA GLU A 57 11.52 8.07 14.54
C GLU A 57 11.23 6.62 14.96
N GLU A 58 9.95 6.24 15.04
CA GLU A 58 9.55 4.85 15.33
C GLU A 58 10.04 3.89 14.25
N ALA A 59 9.94 4.28 12.98
CA ALA A 59 10.41 3.48 11.86
C ALA A 59 11.94 3.25 11.91
N GLU A 60 12.72 4.31 12.13
CA GLU A 60 14.17 4.21 12.32
C GLU A 60 14.54 3.38 13.55
N SER A 61 13.80 3.53 14.65
CA SER A 61 13.99 2.73 15.86
C SER A 61 13.78 1.24 15.59
N LYS A 62 12.74 0.87 14.83
CA LYS A 62 12.50 -0.52 14.44
C LYS A 62 13.60 -1.06 13.52
N ILE A 63 14.13 -0.25 12.61
CA ILE A 63 15.31 -0.61 11.78
C ILE A 63 16.55 -0.86 12.63
N ALA A 64 16.79 -0.02 13.63
CA ALA A 64 17.93 -0.18 14.53
C ALA A 64 17.82 -1.41 15.45
N THR A 65 16.62 -1.92 15.68
CA THR A 65 16.32 -3.04 16.59
C THR A 65 16.35 -4.37 15.84
N PHE A 66 17.47 -4.67 15.19
CA PHE A 66 17.66 -5.92 14.45
C PHE A 66 18.33 -7.00 15.32
N PRO A 67 17.90 -8.28 15.26
CA PRO A 67 16.76 -8.81 14.49
C PRO A 67 15.42 -8.48 15.13
N LEU A 68 14.39 -8.32 14.30
CA LEU A 68 13.01 -8.09 14.73
C LEU A 68 12.16 -9.33 14.39
N THR A 69 11.35 -9.79 15.33
CA THR A 69 10.42 -10.90 15.12
C THR A 69 8.98 -10.39 15.08
N LEU A 70 8.20 -10.83 14.10
CA LEU A 70 6.74 -10.61 14.03
C LEU A 70 6.01 -11.89 14.41
N TYR A 71 4.79 -11.72 14.92
CA TYR A 71 3.94 -12.80 15.42
C TYR A 71 2.56 -12.77 14.78
N ARG A 72 1.92 -13.92 14.61
CA ARG A 72 0.57 -14.04 14.04
C ARG A 72 -0.17 -15.27 14.57
N ASP A 73 -1.46 -15.14 14.86
CA ASP A 73 -2.35 -16.29 15.12
C ASP A 73 -3.16 -16.71 13.88
N ARG A 74 -4.16 -15.92 13.48
CA ARG A 74 -5.15 -16.12 12.42
C ARG A 74 -5.50 -14.82 11.69
N GLY A 75 -4.78 -13.73 11.98
CA GLY A 75 -5.03 -12.40 11.43
C GLY A 75 -3.78 -11.77 10.81
N ASP A 76 -3.67 -10.46 10.98
CA ASP A 76 -2.52 -9.70 10.51
C ASP A 76 -1.28 -9.99 11.37
N TRP A 77 -0.10 -9.82 10.78
CA TRP A 77 1.16 -9.84 11.53
C TRP A 77 1.20 -8.69 12.54
N MET A 78 1.81 -8.96 13.69
CA MET A 78 1.90 -8.06 14.84
C MET A 78 3.33 -7.98 15.34
N THR A 79 3.72 -6.82 15.86
CA THR A 79 4.95 -6.74 16.68
C THR A 79 4.72 -7.41 18.03
N TYR A 80 5.80 -7.71 18.76
CA TYR A 80 5.69 -8.26 20.11
C TYR A 80 4.81 -7.38 21.01
N GLU A 81 4.98 -6.06 20.94
CA GLU A 81 4.22 -5.13 21.78
C GLU A 81 2.72 -5.15 21.44
N GLU A 82 2.35 -5.24 20.16
CA GLU A 82 0.95 -5.37 19.75
C GLU A 82 0.35 -6.70 20.21
N LEU A 83 1.10 -7.79 20.10
CA LEU A 83 0.65 -9.10 20.58
C LEU A 83 0.48 -9.08 22.11
N PHE A 84 1.46 -8.53 22.83
CA PHE A 84 1.44 -8.37 24.28
C PHE A 84 0.20 -7.60 24.74
N ASP A 85 -0.09 -6.46 24.12
CA ASP A 85 -1.27 -5.65 24.43
C ASP A 85 -2.56 -6.43 24.14
N SER A 86 -2.62 -7.16 23.01
CA SER A 86 -3.78 -7.96 22.62
C SER A 86 -4.06 -9.07 23.63
N VAL A 87 -3.06 -9.90 23.98
CA VAL A 87 -3.25 -11.01 24.92
C VAL A 87 -3.52 -10.51 26.33
N SER A 88 -2.89 -9.41 26.74
CA SER A 88 -3.14 -8.78 28.03
C SER A 88 -4.57 -8.26 28.13
N ALA A 89 -5.07 -7.63 27.06
CA ALA A 89 -6.45 -7.16 26.99
C ALA A 89 -7.45 -8.34 27.01
N GLU A 90 -7.17 -9.43 26.29
CA GLU A 90 -8.00 -10.64 26.33
C GLU A 90 -8.03 -11.24 27.73
N ALA A 91 -6.88 -11.47 28.36
CA ALA A 91 -6.78 -12.04 29.70
C ALA A 91 -7.51 -11.18 30.75
N ALA A 92 -7.45 -9.85 30.62
CA ALA A 92 -8.16 -8.91 31.50
C ALA A 92 -9.69 -9.04 31.43
N THR A 93 -10.24 -9.67 30.39
CA THR A 93 -11.70 -9.92 30.26
C THR A 93 -12.16 -11.17 31.02
N ILE A 94 -11.22 -12.04 31.43
CA ILE A 94 -11.53 -13.30 32.10
C ILE A 94 -11.69 -13.05 33.61
N PRO A 95 -12.83 -13.37 34.22
CA PRO A 95 -13.02 -13.23 35.66
C PRO A 95 -11.99 -14.04 36.44
N ALA A 96 -11.44 -13.48 37.52
CA ALA A 96 -10.40 -14.13 38.33
C ALA A 96 -10.82 -15.52 38.87
N GLU A 97 -12.11 -15.74 39.10
CA GLU A 97 -12.69 -17.01 39.54
C GLU A 97 -12.67 -18.10 38.46
N GLU A 98 -12.63 -17.70 37.19
CA GLU A 98 -12.65 -18.58 36.01
C GLU A 98 -11.26 -18.75 35.39
N ALA A 99 -10.35 -17.83 35.68
CA ALA A 99 -9.11 -17.67 34.93
C ALA A 99 -8.09 -18.80 35.15
N GLY A 100 -8.07 -19.39 36.35
CA GLY A 100 -7.28 -20.61 36.61
C GLY A 100 -5.77 -20.48 36.34
N TRP A 101 -5.21 -19.27 36.41
CA TRP A 101 -3.78 -19.02 36.14
C TRP A 101 -2.86 -19.78 37.10
N ARG A 102 -1.74 -20.30 36.58
CA ARG A 102 -0.80 -21.19 37.31
C ARG A 102 -0.31 -20.58 38.63
N ASP A 103 -0.05 -19.27 38.65
CA ASP A 103 0.43 -18.52 39.83
C ASP A 103 -0.59 -17.50 40.36
N GLY A 104 -1.86 -17.60 39.93
CA GLY A 104 -2.94 -16.70 40.32
C GLY A 104 -2.96 -15.36 39.58
N GLU A 105 -1.95 -15.07 38.76
CA GLU A 105 -1.89 -13.92 37.85
C GLU A 105 -1.54 -14.34 36.42
N PHE A 106 -1.99 -13.55 35.44
CA PHE A 106 -1.66 -13.76 34.03
C PHE A 106 -0.32 -13.12 33.72
N ASP A 107 0.60 -13.91 33.15
CA ASP A 107 1.87 -13.46 32.61
C ASP A 107 1.82 -13.57 31.08
N ALA A 108 1.76 -12.41 30.42
CA ALA A 108 1.70 -12.33 28.96
C ALA A 108 3.01 -12.80 28.30
N ASP A 109 4.17 -12.57 28.94
CA ASP A 109 5.47 -12.97 28.38
C ASP A 109 5.58 -14.50 28.36
N ASP A 110 5.28 -15.14 29.50
CA ASP A 110 5.30 -16.61 29.60
C ASP A 110 4.26 -17.25 28.66
N TYR A 111 3.05 -16.67 28.61
CA TYR A 111 2.00 -17.13 27.70
C TYR A 111 2.44 -17.07 26.23
N ILE A 112 2.99 -15.95 25.76
CA ILE A 112 3.43 -15.80 24.36
C ILE A 112 4.55 -16.79 24.03
N ILE A 113 5.51 -16.99 24.94
CA ILE A 113 6.59 -17.95 24.76
C ILE A 113 6.05 -19.39 24.66
N GLU A 114 5.21 -19.81 25.61
CA GLU A 114 4.60 -21.15 25.59
C GLU A 114 3.72 -21.33 24.33
N ALA A 115 2.94 -20.31 23.96
CA ALA A 115 2.08 -20.31 22.78
C ALA A 115 2.86 -20.47 21.47
N CYS A 116 4.03 -19.83 21.34
CA CYS A 116 4.91 -20.04 20.19
C CYS A 116 5.46 -21.47 20.16
N GLN A 117 5.85 -22.04 21.31
CA GLN A 117 6.40 -23.41 21.40
C GLN A 117 5.39 -24.49 20.98
N VAL A 118 4.10 -24.28 21.24
CA VAL A 118 3.03 -25.20 20.84
C VAL A 118 2.40 -24.86 19.48
N GLY A 119 2.92 -23.83 18.79
CA GLY A 119 2.47 -23.43 17.45
C GLY A 119 1.12 -22.71 17.43
N LEU A 120 0.72 -22.09 18.53
CA LEU A 120 -0.48 -21.23 18.57
C LEU A 120 -0.23 -19.89 17.87
N TYR A 121 0.98 -19.35 18.02
CA TYR A 121 1.46 -18.21 17.24
C TYR A 121 2.55 -18.67 16.26
N GLU A 122 2.41 -18.24 15.02
CA GLU A 122 3.51 -18.19 14.07
C GLU A 122 4.44 -17.04 14.46
N ALA A 123 5.75 -17.26 14.32
CA ALA A 123 6.77 -16.25 14.52
C ALA A 123 7.71 -16.24 13.31
N VAL A 124 8.08 -15.05 12.83
CA VAL A 124 8.99 -14.89 11.70
C VAL A 124 9.94 -13.73 11.93
N ASP A 125 11.21 -13.95 11.65
CA ASP A 125 12.21 -12.89 11.69
C ASP A 125 12.12 -12.05 10.42
N VAL A 126 12.21 -10.74 10.59
CA VAL A 126 12.06 -9.78 9.52
C VAL A 126 13.15 -8.72 9.54
N SER A 127 13.46 -8.24 8.34
CA SER A 127 14.30 -7.09 8.07
C SER A 127 13.40 -5.88 7.74
N PRO A 128 13.16 -4.97 8.71
CA PRO A 128 12.44 -3.74 8.44
C PRO A 128 13.25 -2.80 7.53
N THR A 129 12.57 -2.12 6.61
CA THR A 129 13.16 -1.12 5.71
C THR A 129 12.17 0.01 5.42
N ILE A 130 12.68 1.22 5.19
CA ILE A 130 11.86 2.34 4.73
C ILE A 130 11.95 2.43 3.22
N VAL A 131 10.80 2.48 2.55
CA VAL A 131 10.69 2.70 1.11
C VAL A 131 9.85 3.93 0.80
N THR A 132 10.23 4.63 -0.27
CA THR A 132 9.43 5.71 -0.85
C THR A 132 8.67 5.19 -2.07
N GLU A 133 7.35 5.30 -2.01
CA GLU A 133 6.45 4.96 -3.11
C GLU A 133 5.63 6.18 -3.54
N TYR A 134 4.89 6.02 -4.64
CA TYR A 134 4.15 7.10 -5.27
C TYR A 134 2.68 6.71 -5.41
N THR A 135 1.80 7.68 -5.22
CA THR A 135 0.36 7.45 -5.36
C THR A 135 -0.33 8.65 -6.01
N ASP A 136 -1.35 8.36 -6.83
CA ASP A 136 -2.31 9.31 -7.36
C ASP A 136 -3.56 9.45 -6.45
N GLY A 137 -3.55 8.79 -5.28
CA GLY A 137 -4.68 8.70 -4.37
C GLY A 137 -5.54 7.45 -4.50
N LYS A 138 -5.48 6.76 -5.64
CA LYS A 138 -6.25 5.52 -5.92
C LYS A 138 -5.34 4.31 -6.05
N HIS A 139 -4.19 4.48 -6.66
CA HIS A 139 -3.20 3.46 -6.92
C HIS A 139 -1.88 3.83 -6.27
N ARG A 140 -1.09 2.80 -5.99
CA ARG A 140 0.22 2.90 -5.38
C ARG A 140 1.22 2.22 -6.30
N TRP A 141 2.37 2.85 -6.51
CA TRP A 141 3.42 2.37 -7.38
C TRP A 141 4.80 2.58 -6.76
N THR A 142 5.65 1.58 -6.97
CA THR A 142 7.10 1.75 -6.86
C THR A 142 7.62 2.69 -7.94
N LYS A 143 8.83 3.23 -7.75
CA LYS A 143 9.50 4.05 -8.76
C LYS A 143 9.65 3.32 -10.10
N ASP A 144 9.92 2.03 -10.06
CA ASP A 144 10.13 1.21 -11.25
C ASP A 144 8.81 0.90 -11.97
N GLU A 145 7.71 0.65 -11.25
CA GLU A 145 6.40 0.50 -11.87
C GLU A 145 5.94 1.78 -12.56
N LEU A 146 6.16 2.95 -11.93
CA LEU A 146 5.92 4.23 -12.61
C LEU A 146 6.72 4.33 -13.90
N ARG A 147 8.00 3.96 -13.86
CA ARG A 147 8.90 4.04 -15.02
C ARG A 147 8.48 3.11 -16.15
N GLN A 148 8.02 1.90 -15.82
CA GLN A 148 7.72 0.85 -16.80
C GLN A 148 6.31 0.94 -17.35
N ASN A 149 5.33 1.34 -16.53
CA ASN A 149 3.91 1.20 -16.86
C ASN A 149 3.21 2.55 -17.04
N VAL A 150 3.57 3.56 -16.25
CA VAL A 150 2.84 4.85 -16.25
C VAL A 150 3.50 5.88 -17.16
N PHE A 151 4.81 6.03 -17.03
CA PHE A 151 5.60 6.99 -17.80
C PHE A 151 5.45 6.82 -19.33
N PRO A 152 5.53 5.59 -19.91
CA PRO A 152 5.40 5.42 -21.35
C PRO A 152 4.03 5.80 -21.92
N GLU A 153 2.98 5.77 -21.09
CA GLU A 153 1.61 6.06 -21.52
C GLU A 153 1.26 7.55 -21.38
N LEU A 154 1.79 8.21 -20.34
CA LEU A 154 1.38 9.57 -19.97
C LEU A 154 2.39 10.66 -20.33
N ALA A 155 3.66 10.33 -20.52
CA ALA A 155 4.68 11.33 -20.81
C ALA A 155 4.62 11.78 -22.27
N VAL A 156 4.13 13.01 -22.49
CA VAL A 156 4.13 13.68 -23.79
C VAL A 156 5.37 14.59 -23.87
N GLY A 157 6.57 14.02 -23.91
CA GLY A 157 7.82 14.79 -24.01
C GLY A 157 9.09 13.95 -23.92
N ASP A 158 10.21 14.52 -24.40
CA ASP A 158 11.53 13.85 -24.47
C ASP A 158 12.39 14.06 -23.19
N ASP A 159 11.84 14.72 -22.17
CA ASP A 159 12.62 15.18 -21.00
C ASP A 159 12.99 14.03 -20.03
N GLY A 160 12.55 12.80 -20.33
CA GLY A 160 12.88 11.59 -19.58
C GLY A 160 12.09 11.43 -18.28
N PHE A 161 12.22 10.24 -17.68
CA PHE A 161 11.41 9.81 -16.53
C PHE A 161 11.56 10.73 -15.31
N GLU A 162 12.78 11.10 -14.93
CA GLU A 162 13.01 11.87 -13.70
C GLU A 162 12.44 13.31 -13.81
N ALA A 163 12.50 13.92 -15.00
CA ALA A 163 11.94 15.25 -15.23
C ALA A 163 10.40 15.22 -15.22
N TRP A 164 9.81 14.18 -15.82
CA TRP A 164 8.37 13.92 -15.75
C TRP A 164 7.90 13.67 -14.32
N LEU A 165 8.60 12.83 -13.56
CA LEU A 165 8.24 12.52 -12.17
C LEU A 165 8.28 13.77 -11.29
N SER A 166 9.36 14.57 -11.41
CA SER A 166 9.47 15.84 -10.69
C SER A 166 8.34 16.81 -11.06
N SER A 167 7.97 16.88 -12.33
CA SER A 167 6.89 17.75 -12.81
C SER A 167 5.52 17.28 -12.29
N SER A 168 5.26 15.97 -12.30
CA SER A 168 4.02 15.37 -11.81
C SER A 168 3.83 15.59 -10.30
N LEU A 169 4.92 15.45 -9.52
CA LEU A 169 4.91 15.77 -8.09
C LEU A 169 4.63 17.26 -7.83
N LYS A 170 5.24 18.16 -8.62
CA LYS A 170 5.00 19.61 -8.49
C LYS A 170 3.59 20.03 -8.92
N ALA A 171 3.04 19.35 -9.92
CA ALA A 171 1.67 19.59 -10.40
C ALA A 171 0.62 19.05 -9.42
N GLY A 172 1.01 18.11 -8.54
CA GLY A 172 0.12 17.43 -7.61
C GLY A 172 -0.60 16.22 -8.21
N ASP A 173 -0.17 15.76 -9.39
CA ASP A 173 -0.71 14.57 -10.06
C ASP A 173 -0.28 13.28 -9.34
N LEU A 174 0.87 13.33 -8.69
CA LEU A 174 1.40 12.29 -7.81
C LEU A 174 1.82 12.89 -6.48
N ARG A 175 1.87 12.05 -5.45
CA ARG A 175 2.55 12.35 -4.17
C ARG A 175 3.46 11.21 -3.75
N THR A 176 4.43 11.55 -2.91
CA THR A 176 5.26 10.58 -2.20
C THR A 176 4.54 10.06 -0.96
N ILE A 177 4.68 8.77 -0.69
CA ILE A 177 4.36 8.15 0.59
C ILE A 177 5.58 7.37 1.06
N GLU A 178 5.82 7.37 2.36
CA GLU A 178 6.87 6.58 2.97
C GLU A 178 6.23 5.42 3.74
N LEU A 179 6.79 4.23 3.55
CA LEU A 179 6.30 2.99 4.15
C LEU A 179 7.46 2.31 4.86
N LEU A 180 7.21 1.87 6.10
CA LEU A 180 8.02 0.89 6.79
C LEU A 180 7.54 -0.50 6.39
N GLN A 181 8.33 -1.20 5.60
CA GLN A 181 8.08 -2.57 5.15
C GLN A 181 8.86 -3.56 6.02
N TYR A 182 8.22 -4.66 6.39
CA TYR A 182 8.84 -5.77 7.12
C TYR A 182 9.00 -6.94 6.17
N ILE A 183 10.25 -7.25 5.83
CA ILE A 183 10.59 -8.25 4.81
C ILE A 183 11.05 -9.51 5.51
N VAL A 184 10.46 -10.66 5.17
CA VAL A 184 11.01 -11.95 5.61
C VAL A 184 12.23 -12.25 4.76
N ASP A 185 13.38 -12.42 5.42
CA ASP A 185 14.55 -12.97 4.76
C ASP A 185 14.34 -14.49 4.63
N GLY A 186 14.35 -14.98 3.40
CA GLY A 186 14.29 -16.42 3.15
C GLY A 186 15.49 -17.09 3.83
N TYR A 187 15.25 -17.86 4.89
CA TYR A 187 16.23 -18.81 5.41
C TYR A 187 16.33 -19.97 4.42
N GLY A 188 16.96 -19.72 3.27
CA GLY A 188 17.38 -20.75 2.35
C GLY A 188 18.83 -21.12 2.65
N ASP A 189 19.03 -22.25 3.31
CA ASP A 189 20.27 -23.03 3.11
C ASP A 189 20.47 -23.20 1.59
N GLU A 190 21.73 -23.24 1.16
CA GLU A 190 22.18 -23.08 -0.23
C GLU A 190 21.64 -24.08 -1.28
N ASP A 191 20.65 -24.91 -0.98
CA ASP A 191 20.16 -25.94 -1.87
C ASP A 191 18.61 -26.00 -1.87
N GLU A 192 18.01 -25.85 -3.05
CA GLU A 192 16.59 -26.00 -3.41
C GLU A 192 15.67 -24.78 -3.16
N ASP A 193 15.40 -24.06 -4.27
CA ASP A 193 14.25 -23.19 -4.50
C ASP A 193 13.96 -22.15 -3.40
N GLY A 194 14.93 -21.26 -3.16
CA GLY A 194 14.79 -20.14 -2.22
C GLY A 194 13.43 -19.44 -2.33
N GLU A 195 12.62 -19.58 -1.28
CA GLU A 195 11.35 -18.87 -1.19
C GLU A 195 11.60 -17.37 -1.32
N PRO A 196 10.82 -16.64 -2.15
CA PRO A 196 11.07 -15.24 -2.38
C PRO A 196 10.95 -14.48 -1.06
N SER A 197 11.93 -13.65 -0.77
CA SER A 197 11.79 -12.60 0.24
C SER A 197 10.52 -11.80 -0.06
N GLY A 198 9.68 -11.63 0.96
CA GLY A 198 8.34 -11.06 0.80
C GLY A 198 8.03 -10.06 1.89
N VAL A 199 7.33 -8.99 1.53
CA VAL A 199 6.79 -8.02 2.49
C VAL A 199 5.60 -8.67 3.20
N VAL A 200 5.72 -8.88 4.51
CA VAL A 200 4.66 -9.52 5.32
C VAL A 200 3.82 -8.52 6.10
N MET A 201 4.35 -7.32 6.34
CA MET A 201 3.65 -6.22 6.98
C MET A 201 4.17 -4.89 6.44
N GLU A 202 3.29 -3.89 6.37
CA GLU A 202 3.65 -2.52 6.04
C GLU A 202 2.98 -1.54 7.00
N ARG A 203 3.66 -0.44 7.30
CA ARG A 203 3.08 0.68 8.06
C ARG A 203 3.43 2.00 7.40
N ARG A 204 2.45 2.89 7.27
CA ARG A 204 2.69 4.22 6.68
C ARG A 204 3.37 5.15 7.66
N ILE A 205 4.37 5.87 7.18
CA ILE A 205 5.02 6.95 7.93
C ILE A 205 4.23 8.24 7.69
N VAL A 206 3.79 8.90 8.76
CA VAL A 206 2.83 10.04 8.67
C VAL A 206 3.41 11.39 9.06
N ASP A 207 4.59 11.44 9.64
CA ASP A 207 5.27 12.67 10.06
C ASP A 207 6.52 12.97 9.21
N SER A 208 6.65 12.33 8.04
CA SER A 208 7.59 12.69 6.98
C SER A 208 7.54 14.19 6.76
N ALA A 209 8.49 14.92 7.35
CA ALA A 209 8.50 16.36 7.30
C ALA A 209 8.54 16.79 5.82
N PRO A 210 7.82 17.86 5.43
CA PRO A 210 8.00 18.42 4.10
C PRO A 210 9.47 18.78 3.95
N HIS A 211 10.04 18.42 2.79
CA HIS A 211 11.37 18.78 2.36
C HIS A 211 11.54 20.31 2.44
N VAL A 212 12.00 20.82 3.59
CA VAL A 212 12.46 22.20 3.71
C VAL A 212 13.91 22.18 3.28
N GLU A 213 14.14 22.49 2.01
CA GLU A 213 15.40 23.08 1.56
C GLU A 213 15.70 24.25 2.51
N ARG A 214 16.61 24.04 3.46
CA ARG A 214 17.28 25.16 4.11
C ARG A 214 18.33 25.67 3.13
N GLU A 215 17.87 26.45 2.16
CA GLU A 215 18.69 27.57 1.71
C GLU A 215 19.00 28.43 2.93
N ARG A 216 20.28 28.44 3.31
CA ARG A 216 20.86 29.59 3.99
C ARG A 216 22.29 29.77 3.50
N THR A 217 22.37 30.54 2.41
CA THR A 217 23.22 31.72 2.32
C THR A 217 23.83 32.14 3.66
N GLU A 218 25.15 32.01 3.77
CA GLU A 218 26.11 33.12 3.91
C GLU A 218 27.55 32.63 3.64
#